data_AF-A0A8T4PC95-F1
#
_entry.id   AF-A0A8T4PC95-F1
#
_cell.length_a   1.000
_cell.length_b   1.000
_cell.length_c   1.000
_cell.angle_alpha   90.00
_cell.angle_beta   90.00
_cell.angle_gamma   90.00
#
_symmetry.space_group_name_H-M   'P 1'
#
loop_
_entity.id
_entity.type
_entity.pdbx_description
1 polymer ?
#
loop_
_entity_poly.entity_id
_entity_poly.type
_entity_poly.pdbx_seq_one_letter_code
_entity_poly.pdbx_strand_id
1 'polypeptide(L)'
;MLAELSDRLHLRTRGYQILENLHGNFGRVLLVKDLQDGAKKVVKYPNPKIVCYYNFAEGGLRGFVDDDLPERIEHIETEIEVLRRLSGVKGIARMLEHSKIPVSWFYSLFNILCYNPRNEKYFSLSKKQARQQALEKMRRFVTCREVPMIVKQYIKGRQLGEGLGNRGYSNKIRGKENQEFLLNAIRAMHEKGINWKDPYERNIIITEDGKPWIVDIG
;
A
#
# COMPACT_ATOMS: atom_id res chain seq x y z
N MET A 1 -16.91 14.05 18.39
CA MET A 1 -15.70 14.67 17.81
C MET A 1 -14.61 13.62 17.52
N LEU A 2 -14.92 12.60 16.71
CA LEU A 2 -14.00 11.50 16.31
C LEU A 2 -14.26 11.05 14.85
N ALA A 3 -14.91 11.89 14.05
CA ALA A 3 -15.28 11.58 12.66
C ALA A 3 -14.27 12.13 11.62
N GLU A 4 -13.28 12.93 12.02
CA GLU A 4 -12.38 13.63 11.09
C GLU A 4 -11.02 12.96 10.87
N LEU A 5 -10.75 11.81 11.51
CA LEU A 5 -9.49 11.07 11.35
C LEU A 5 -9.49 10.05 10.19
N SER A 6 -10.50 10.09 9.31
CA SER A 6 -10.71 9.12 8.23
C SER A 6 -9.98 9.48 6.92
N ASP A 7 -9.87 10.78 6.59
CA ASP A 7 -9.56 11.19 5.22
C ASP A 7 -8.21 11.91 5.09
N ARG A 8 -7.44 11.99 6.18
CA ARG A 8 -6.15 12.67 6.20
C ARG A 8 -5.06 11.77 6.79
N LEU A 9 -3.97 11.64 6.06
CA LEU A 9 -2.73 11.02 6.51
C LEU A 9 -1.70 12.12 6.69
N HIS A 10 -1.19 12.33 7.89
CA HIS A 10 -0.05 13.22 8.10
C HIS A 10 1.27 12.44 7.92
N LEU A 11 2.36 13.09 7.57
CA LEU A 11 3.70 12.52 7.65
C LEU A 11 4.61 13.62 8.14
N ARG A 12 5.09 13.50 9.38
CA ARG A 12 5.84 14.57 10.04
C ARG A 12 5.01 15.88 9.97
N THR A 13 5.48 16.88 9.23
CA THR A 13 4.82 18.19 9.02
C THR A 13 4.00 18.27 7.73
N ARG A 14 4.03 17.23 6.87
CA ARG A 14 3.25 17.16 5.62
C ARG A 14 1.88 16.54 5.87
N GLY A 15 0.86 17.10 5.24
CA GLY A 15 -0.50 16.55 5.29
C GLY A 15 -0.88 15.99 3.93
N TYR A 16 -1.54 14.85 3.92
CA TYR A 16 -2.09 14.22 2.73
C TYR A 16 -3.59 14.01 2.91
N GLN A 17 -4.38 14.32 1.90
CA GLN A 17 -5.78 13.94 1.82
C GLN A 17 -5.89 12.61 1.07
N ILE A 18 -6.55 11.63 1.65
CA ILE A 18 -6.83 10.34 1.00
C ILE A 18 -7.92 10.55 -0.04
N LEU A 19 -7.68 10.12 -1.27
CA LEU A 19 -8.65 10.20 -2.37
C LEU A 19 -9.27 8.82 -2.65
N GLU A 20 -8.44 7.77 -2.64
CA GLU A 20 -8.87 6.43 -3.06
C GLU A 20 -7.99 5.34 -2.44
N ASN A 21 -8.53 4.13 -2.30
CA ASN A 21 -7.78 2.94 -1.91
C ASN A 21 -7.56 2.04 -3.14
N LEU A 22 -6.30 1.92 -3.58
CA LEU A 22 -5.90 1.29 -4.84
C LEU A 22 -5.71 -0.23 -4.74
N HIS A 23 -5.97 -0.83 -3.57
CA HIS A 23 -5.74 -2.26 -3.25
C HIS A 23 -4.27 -2.71 -3.37
N GLY A 24 -3.86 -3.65 -2.53
CA GLY A 24 -2.50 -4.22 -2.53
C GLY A 24 -2.46 -5.53 -1.75
N ASN A 25 -1.61 -6.46 -2.19
CA ASN A 25 -1.54 -7.81 -1.60
C ASN A 25 -0.87 -7.81 -0.22
N PHE A 26 0.26 -7.11 -0.09
CA PHE A 26 1.09 -7.11 1.13
C PHE A 26 0.93 -5.84 1.98
N GLY A 27 0.03 -4.94 1.60
CA GLY A 27 -0.14 -3.66 2.26
C GLY A 27 -1.32 -2.86 1.74
N ARG A 28 -1.49 -1.66 2.28
CA ARG A 28 -2.46 -0.71 1.76
C ARG A 28 -1.77 0.21 0.77
N VAL A 29 -2.42 0.44 -0.35
CA VAL A 29 -1.99 1.41 -1.36
C VAL A 29 -3.07 2.48 -1.46
N LEU A 30 -2.70 3.73 -1.23
CA LEU A 30 -3.63 4.86 -1.23
C LEU A 30 -3.23 5.87 -2.31
N LEU A 31 -4.21 6.34 -3.07
CA LEU A 31 -4.07 7.57 -3.83
C LEU A 31 -4.32 8.73 -2.87
N VAL A 32 -3.37 9.65 -2.80
CA VAL A 32 -3.48 10.83 -1.94
C VAL A 32 -3.23 12.12 -2.70
N LYS A 33 -3.72 13.22 -2.17
CA LYS A 33 -3.36 14.58 -2.57
C LYS A 33 -2.50 15.20 -1.47
N ASP A 34 -1.30 15.64 -1.79
CA ASP A 34 -0.47 16.41 -0.87
C ASP A 34 -1.12 17.78 -0.64
N LEU A 35 -1.29 18.17 0.62
CA LEU A 35 -1.93 19.41 1.03
C LEU A 35 -1.00 20.62 0.89
N GLN A 36 0.31 20.43 0.76
CA GLN A 36 1.26 21.52 0.57
C GLN A 36 1.31 21.98 -0.90
N ASP A 37 1.44 21.04 -1.84
CA ASP A 37 1.63 21.34 -3.26
C ASP A 37 0.41 20.98 -4.13
N GLY A 38 -0.60 20.32 -3.56
CA GLY A 38 -1.81 19.90 -4.27
C GLY A 38 -1.60 18.70 -5.22
N ALA A 39 -0.40 18.15 -5.31
CA ALA A 39 -0.06 17.07 -6.23
C ALA A 39 -0.61 15.72 -5.77
N LYS A 40 -1.02 14.88 -6.73
CA LYS A 40 -1.40 13.50 -6.44
C LYS A 40 -0.16 12.63 -6.26
N LYS A 41 -0.18 11.77 -5.24
CA LYS A 41 0.89 10.83 -4.90
C LYS A 41 0.28 9.47 -4.54
N VAL A 42 1.10 8.42 -4.58
CA VAL A 42 0.68 7.08 -4.14
C VAL A 42 1.42 6.76 -2.85
N VAL A 43 0.70 6.31 -1.83
CA VAL A 43 1.26 5.93 -0.53
C VAL A 43 1.09 4.44 -0.34
N LYS A 44 2.18 3.73 0.00
CA LYS A 44 2.17 2.29 0.32
C LYS A 44 2.73 2.07 1.71
N TYR A 45 2.03 1.30 2.53
CA TYR A 45 2.48 0.86 3.86
C TYR A 45 2.05 -0.59 4.12
N PRO A 46 2.76 -1.35 4.98
CA PRO A 46 2.26 -2.63 5.43
C PRO A 46 0.98 -2.36 6.20
N ASN A 47 -0.13 -2.99 5.81
CA ASN A 47 -1.41 -2.81 6.48
C ASN A 47 -1.49 -3.80 7.64
N PRO A 48 -1.28 -3.38 8.89
CA PRO A 48 -1.37 -4.31 9.99
C PRO A 48 -2.82 -4.81 10.13
N LYS A 49 -3.03 -6.13 10.10
CA LYS A 49 -4.32 -6.79 10.32
C LYS A 49 -4.39 -7.25 11.76
N ILE A 50 -5.25 -6.62 12.54
CA ILE A 50 -5.36 -6.98 13.94
C ILE A 50 -6.51 -7.96 14.13
N VAL A 51 -6.15 -9.23 14.25
CA VAL A 51 -7.09 -10.28 14.64
C VAL A 51 -7.19 -10.30 16.15
N CYS A 52 -8.39 -10.09 16.68
CA CYS A 52 -8.68 -10.26 18.09
C CYS A 52 -9.53 -11.52 18.27
N TYR A 53 -9.31 -12.28 19.34
CA TYR A 53 -10.26 -13.31 19.76
C TYR A 53 -10.98 -12.87 21.04
N TYR A 54 -12.30 -13.07 21.04
CA TYR A 54 -13.15 -12.76 22.18
C TYR A 54 -13.30 -14.00 23.05
N ASN A 55 -12.83 -13.93 24.30
CA ASN A 55 -13.04 -14.99 25.27
C ASN A 55 -14.38 -14.79 25.97
N PHE A 56 -15.36 -15.62 25.63
CA PHE A 56 -16.70 -15.59 26.24
C PHE A 56 -16.72 -16.07 27.69
N ALA A 57 -15.79 -16.93 28.12
CA ALA A 57 -15.74 -17.43 29.49
C ALA A 57 -15.30 -16.35 30.50
N GLU A 58 -14.58 -15.35 30.03
CA GLU A 58 -13.98 -14.30 30.86
C GLU A 58 -14.50 -12.90 30.49
N GLY A 59 -15.43 -12.81 29.55
CA GLY A 59 -16.06 -11.56 29.14
C GLY A 59 -15.11 -10.53 28.48
N GLY A 60 -14.11 -10.97 27.71
CA GLY A 60 -13.17 -10.00 27.13
C GLY A 60 -12.24 -10.48 26.02
N LEU A 61 -11.65 -9.53 25.29
CA LEU A 61 -10.67 -9.75 24.22
C LEU A 61 -9.31 -10.19 24.79
N ARG A 62 -8.72 -11.30 24.30
CA ARG A 62 -7.54 -11.93 24.96
C ARG A 62 -6.24 -11.95 24.15
N GLY A 63 -6.23 -11.62 22.86
CA GLY A 63 -4.98 -11.53 22.11
C GLY A 63 -5.10 -10.79 20.79
N PHE A 64 -3.94 -10.38 20.26
CA PHE A 64 -3.77 -9.67 19.00
C PHE A 64 -2.72 -10.42 18.20
N VAL A 65 -3.06 -10.80 16.98
CA VAL A 65 -2.13 -11.50 16.10
C VAL A 65 -2.19 -10.87 14.73
N ASP A 66 -1.03 -10.40 14.26
CA ASP A 66 -0.73 -10.15 12.85
C ASP A 66 0.60 -10.84 12.58
N ASP A 67 0.56 -12.17 12.48
CA ASP A 67 1.77 -13.00 12.34
C ASP A 67 2.59 -12.60 11.10
N ASP A 68 1.92 -12.09 10.06
CA ASP A 68 2.56 -11.67 8.81
C ASP A 68 3.12 -10.24 8.87
N LEU A 69 2.93 -9.47 9.95
CA LEU A 69 3.36 -8.07 9.98
C LEU A 69 4.87 -7.90 9.78
N PRO A 70 5.75 -8.69 10.46
CA PRO A 70 7.20 -8.61 10.24
C PRO A 70 7.58 -8.87 8.78
N GLU A 71 6.96 -9.86 8.14
CA GLU A 71 7.17 -10.16 6.72
C GLU A 71 6.72 -8.99 5.84
N ARG A 72 5.51 -8.46 6.03
CA ARG A 72 5.04 -7.29 5.27
C ARG A 72 5.92 -6.06 5.47
N ILE A 73 6.50 -5.87 6.66
CA ILE A 73 7.49 -4.82 6.91
C ILE A 73 8.74 -5.05 6.05
N GLU A 74 9.31 -6.25 6.09
CA GLU A 74 10.50 -6.63 5.32
C GLU A 74 10.30 -6.45 3.81
N HIS A 75 9.12 -6.81 3.29
CA HIS A 75 8.75 -6.58 1.88
C HIS A 75 8.80 -5.09 1.51
N ILE A 76 8.22 -4.22 2.35
CA ILE A 76 8.23 -2.77 2.09
C ILE A 76 9.65 -2.18 2.26
N GLU A 77 10.44 -2.64 3.21
CA GLU A 77 11.84 -2.21 3.36
C GLU A 77 12.70 -2.64 2.17
N THR A 78 12.50 -3.85 1.67
CA THR A 78 13.14 -4.36 0.45
C THR A 78 12.76 -3.50 -0.75
N GLU A 79 11.48 -3.18 -0.90
CA GLU A 79 10.99 -2.32 -1.98
C GLU A 79 11.58 -0.91 -1.92
N ILE A 80 11.74 -0.32 -0.73
CA ILE A 80 12.43 0.97 -0.54
C ILE A 80 13.86 0.88 -1.09
N GLU A 81 14.60 -0.17 -0.75
CA GLU A 81 15.99 -0.33 -1.17
C GLU A 81 16.12 -0.52 -2.68
N VAL A 82 15.23 -1.31 -3.29
CA VAL A 82 15.15 -1.46 -4.74
C VAL A 82 14.82 -0.13 -5.42
N LEU A 83 13.83 0.61 -4.93
CA LEU A 83 13.44 1.92 -5.49
C LEU A 83 14.55 2.96 -5.37
N ARG A 84 15.36 2.95 -4.29
CA ARG A 84 16.53 3.82 -4.17
C ARG A 84 17.54 3.56 -5.29
N ARG A 85 17.85 2.28 -5.53
CA ARG A 85 18.78 1.88 -6.59
C ARG A 85 18.27 2.24 -7.98
N LEU A 86 16.95 2.19 -8.19
CA LEU A 86 16.28 2.56 -9.44
C LEU A 86 15.96 4.06 -9.57
N SER A 87 16.44 4.90 -8.64
CA SER A 87 16.24 6.35 -8.72
C SER A 87 16.72 6.90 -10.07
N GLY A 88 15.88 7.72 -10.71
CA GLY A 88 16.16 8.33 -12.01
C GLY A 88 15.90 7.44 -13.23
N VAL A 89 15.60 6.15 -13.07
CA VAL A 89 15.28 5.27 -14.20
C VAL A 89 13.92 5.68 -14.79
N LYS A 90 13.92 6.04 -16.08
CA LYS A 90 12.71 6.43 -16.81
C LYS A 90 11.82 5.20 -17.03
N GLY A 91 10.51 5.38 -16.88
CA GLY A 91 9.53 4.30 -17.05
C GLY A 91 9.26 3.46 -15.80
N ILE A 92 9.84 3.84 -14.66
CA ILE A 92 9.55 3.26 -13.35
C ILE A 92 8.99 4.37 -12.45
N ALA A 93 7.90 4.08 -11.74
CA ALA A 93 7.35 5.00 -10.76
C ALA A 93 8.37 5.27 -9.65
N ARG A 94 8.74 6.54 -9.49
CA ARG A 94 9.79 6.94 -8.56
C ARG A 94 9.29 6.92 -7.12
N MET A 95 10.16 6.49 -6.21
CA MET A 95 10.00 6.85 -4.80
C MET A 95 10.33 8.34 -4.62
N LEU A 96 9.40 9.08 -4.02
CA LEU A 96 9.55 10.50 -3.73
C LEU A 96 10.10 10.71 -2.32
N GLU A 97 9.57 9.95 -1.36
CA GLU A 97 9.99 9.96 0.03
C GLU A 97 9.64 8.62 0.69
N HIS A 98 10.31 8.31 1.79
CA HIS A 98 9.93 7.21 2.66
C HIS A 98 10.05 7.66 4.13
N SER A 99 9.30 7.03 5.01
CA SER A 99 9.34 7.34 6.44
C SER A 99 9.01 6.10 7.27
N LYS A 100 9.32 6.17 8.57
CA LYS A 100 8.77 5.25 9.55
C LYS A 100 7.63 5.97 10.24
N ILE A 101 6.47 5.32 10.32
CA ILE A 101 5.29 5.87 10.96
C ILE A 101 4.87 5.01 12.15
N PRO A 102 4.46 5.63 13.26
CA PRO A 102 4.08 4.86 14.43
C PRO A 102 2.93 3.91 14.12
N VAL A 103 2.98 2.66 14.58
CA VAL A 103 1.86 1.72 14.39
C VAL A 103 0.56 2.26 15.00
N SER A 104 0.70 3.14 15.99
CA SER A 104 -0.42 3.82 16.61
C SER A 104 -1.24 4.71 15.68
N TRP A 105 -0.71 5.07 14.52
CA TRP A 105 -1.45 5.82 13.50
C TRP A 105 -2.49 4.97 12.78
N PHE A 106 -2.26 3.67 12.67
CA PHE A 106 -3.23 2.76 12.05
C PHE A 106 -4.38 2.41 12.99
N TYR A 107 -4.34 2.85 14.27
CA TYR A 107 -5.40 2.65 15.25
C TYR A 107 -6.78 3.12 14.76
N SER A 108 -6.83 4.15 13.92
CA SER A 108 -8.06 4.64 13.30
C SER A 108 -8.49 3.84 12.06
N LEU A 109 -7.63 2.99 11.52
CA LEU A 109 -7.76 2.31 10.23
C LEU A 109 -7.83 0.78 10.31
N PHE A 110 -7.65 0.19 11.50
CA PHE A 110 -7.73 -1.26 11.68
C PHE A 110 -9.12 -1.83 11.40
N ASN A 111 -9.11 -2.94 10.66
CA ASN A 111 -10.20 -3.91 10.70
C ASN A 111 -10.00 -4.77 11.96
N ILE A 112 -10.75 -4.48 13.02
CA ILE A 112 -10.80 -5.34 14.20
C ILE A 112 -11.75 -6.49 13.88
N LEU A 113 -11.19 -7.65 13.59
CA LEU A 113 -11.95 -8.88 13.42
C LEU A 113 -12.01 -9.59 14.77
N CYS A 114 -13.21 -9.91 15.26
CA CYS A 114 -13.37 -10.72 16.47
C CYS A 114 -13.62 -12.17 16.04
N TYR A 115 -12.71 -13.07 16.39
CA TYR A 115 -12.88 -14.50 16.18
C TYR A 115 -13.63 -15.13 17.36
N ASN A 116 -14.65 -15.92 17.07
CA ASN A 116 -15.35 -16.76 18.05
C ASN A 116 -14.81 -18.20 17.95
N PRO A 117 -14.02 -18.66 18.93
CA PRO A 117 -13.46 -20.01 18.89
C PRO A 117 -14.51 -21.12 19.10
N ARG A 118 -15.71 -20.81 19.61
CA ARG A 118 -16.75 -21.83 19.85
C ARG A 118 -17.49 -22.26 18.58
N ASN A 119 -17.51 -21.40 17.56
CA ASN A 119 -18.22 -21.67 16.32
C ASN A 119 -17.40 -21.34 15.08
N GLU A 120 -16.10 -21.09 15.26
CA GLU A 120 -15.11 -20.78 14.23
C GLU A 120 -15.50 -19.61 13.30
N LYS A 121 -16.33 -18.68 13.78
CA LYS A 121 -16.81 -17.55 12.97
C LYS A 121 -16.19 -16.22 13.39
N TYR A 122 -15.94 -15.39 12.39
CA TYR A 122 -15.63 -13.98 12.60
C TYR A 122 -16.92 -13.17 12.78
N PHE A 123 -16.91 -12.23 13.72
CA PHE A 123 -18.01 -11.31 13.94
C PHE A 123 -17.47 -9.91 14.26
N SER A 124 -18.26 -8.87 13.96
CA SER A 124 -17.95 -7.51 14.39
C SER A 124 -18.65 -7.23 15.72
N LEU A 125 -17.91 -6.97 16.78
CA LEU A 125 -18.49 -6.30 17.95
C LEU A 125 -18.97 -4.89 17.55
N SER A 126 -19.94 -4.32 18.28
CA SER A 126 -20.42 -2.96 18.00
C SER A 126 -19.23 -2.00 17.96
N LYS A 127 -19.09 -1.27 16.84
CA LYS A 127 -17.85 -0.61 16.37
C LYS A 127 -17.16 0.32 17.38
N LYS A 128 -17.81 0.70 18.48
CA LYS A 128 -17.32 1.71 19.44
C LYS A 128 -16.66 1.10 20.68
N GLN A 129 -17.35 0.19 21.39
CA GLN A 129 -16.85 -0.37 22.66
C GLN A 129 -15.68 -1.36 22.44
N ALA A 130 -15.83 -2.28 21.49
CA ALA A 130 -14.76 -3.21 21.17
C ALA A 130 -13.53 -2.55 20.58
N ARG A 131 -13.74 -1.47 19.80
CA ARG A 131 -12.66 -0.65 19.29
C ARG A 131 -11.89 0.01 20.42
N GLN A 132 -12.57 0.58 21.41
CA GLN A 132 -11.92 1.23 22.55
C GLN A 132 -11.12 0.22 23.41
N GLN A 133 -11.69 -0.95 23.71
CA GLN A 133 -10.99 -2.00 24.47
C GLN A 133 -9.82 -2.63 23.70
N ALA A 134 -9.97 -2.83 22.40
CA ALA A 134 -8.89 -3.31 21.53
C ALA A 134 -7.75 -2.29 21.49
N LEU A 135 -8.05 -0.99 21.37
CA LEU A 135 -7.06 0.08 21.33
C LEU A 135 -6.23 0.17 22.62
N GLU A 136 -6.87 0.08 23.78
CA GLU A 136 -6.18 0.10 25.08
C GLU A 136 -5.24 -1.10 25.26
N LYS A 137 -5.68 -2.28 24.84
CA LYS A 137 -4.85 -3.48 24.94
C LYS A 137 -3.74 -3.50 23.87
N MET A 138 -4.02 -3.11 22.63
CA MET A 138 -3.03 -3.00 21.54
C MET A 138 -1.82 -2.13 21.91
N ARG A 139 -2.03 -1.02 22.63
CA ARG A 139 -0.94 -0.15 23.11
C ARG A 139 0.12 -0.90 23.92
N ARG A 140 -0.22 -2.05 24.50
CA ARG A 140 0.69 -2.90 25.29
C ARG A 140 1.35 -4.03 24.49
N PHE A 141 0.79 -4.41 23.33
CA PHE A 141 1.22 -5.61 22.58
C PHE A 141 2.02 -5.31 21.31
N VAL A 142 1.87 -4.12 20.72
CA VAL A 142 2.65 -3.78 19.52
C VAL A 142 4.08 -3.45 19.94
N THR A 143 4.99 -4.43 19.78
CA THR A 143 6.43 -4.27 20.01
C THR A 143 7.10 -3.43 18.92
N CYS A 144 6.56 -3.48 17.69
CA CYS A 144 7.04 -2.67 16.57
C CYS A 144 6.46 -1.24 16.69
N ARG A 145 7.24 -0.32 17.24
CA ARG A 145 6.75 1.05 17.47
C ARG A 145 6.42 1.78 16.17
N GLU A 146 7.08 1.43 15.07
CA GLU A 146 6.95 2.09 13.77
C GLU A 146 7.03 1.10 12.62
N VAL A 147 6.36 1.38 11.51
CA VAL A 147 6.42 0.62 10.26
C VAL A 147 6.86 1.50 9.10
N PRO A 148 7.53 0.94 8.08
CA PRO A 148 7.95 1.68 6.91
C PRO A 148 6.76 2.12 6.06
N MET A 149 6.91 3.25 5.39
CA MET A 149 5.96 3.74 4.42
C MET A 149 6.68 4.41 3.27
N ILE A 150 6.18 4.18 2.06
CA ILE A 150 6.70 4.71 0.80
C ILE A 150 5.69 5.69 0.22
N VAL A 151 6.17 6.85 -0.21
CA VAL A 151 5.42 7.76 -1.09
C VAL A 151 6.05 7.69 -2.47
N LYS A 152 5.24 7.30 -3.45
CA LYS A 152 5.61 7.16 -4.85
C LYS A 152 4.97 8.24 -5.71
N GLN A 153 5.59 8.48 -6.86
CA GLN A 153 5.01 9.26 -7.94
C GLN A 153 3.69 8.62 -8.39
N TYR A 154 2.61 9.42 -8.44
CA TYR A 154 1.38 8.99 -9.09
C TYR A 154 1.58 9.04 -10.62
N ILE A 155 1.35 7.92 -11.28
CA ILE A 155 1.30 7.83 -12.74
C ILE A 155 -0.16 7.87 -13.17
N LYS A 156 -0.57 8.97 -13.79
CA LYS A 156 -1.92 9.14 -14.30
C LYS A 156 -2.08 8.32 -15.58
N GLY A 157 -2.98 7.34 -15.55
CA GLY A 157 -3.22 6.47 -16.68
C GLY A 157 -4.22 5.38 -16.33
N ARG A 158 -4.19 4.28 -17.09
CA ARG A 158 -4.99 3.08 -16.84
C ARG A 158 -4.06 1.88 -16.69
N GLN A 159 -4.45 0.89 -15.89
CA GLN A 159 -3.72 -0.37 -15.87
C GLN A 159 -3.79 -1.02 -17.25
N LEU A 160 -2.68 -1.62 -17.69
CA LEU A 160 -2.61 -2.24 -19.01
C LEU A 160 -3.69 -3.34 -19.19
N GLY A 161 -3.99 -4.09 -18.12
CA GLY A 161 -5.04 -5.12 -18.14
C GLY A 161 -6.46 -4.59 -18.36
N GLU A 162 -6.77 -3.37 -17.91
CA GLU A 162 -8.08 -2.74 -18.08
C GLU A 162 -8.26 -2.10 -19.47
N GLY A 163 -7.15 -1.82 -20.15
CA GLY A 163 -7.11 -1.07 -21.41
C GLY A 163 -7.26 -1.89 -22.69
N LEU A 164 -7.00 -3.21 -22.63
CA LEU A 164 -6.95 -4.07 -23.83
C LEU A 164 -8.32 -4.62 -24.25
N GLY A 165 -9.31 -4.63 -23.34
CA GLY A 165 -10.62 -5.23 -23.62
C GLY A 165 -11.57 -4.40 -24.49
N ASN A 166 -11.37 -3.08 -24.64
CA ASN A 166 -12.44 -2.19 -25.14
C ASN A 166 -12.10 -1.27 -26.31
N ARG A 167 -10.86 -1.22 -26.82
CA ARG A 167 -10.52 -0.45 -28.03
C ARG A 167 -9.42 -1.15 -28.80
N GLY A 168 -9.62 -1.38 -30.10
CA GLY A 168 -8.60 -1.88 -30.99
C GLY A 168 -7.39 -0.92 -31.01
N TYR A 169 -6.35 -1.24 -30.23
CA TYR A 169 -5.06 -0.57 -30.31
C TYR A 169 -4.36 -1.01 -31.61
N SER A 170 -4.79 -0.46 -32.74
CA SER A 170 -4.36 -0.88 -34.08
C SER A 170 -3.12 -0.15 -34.63
N ASN A 171 -2.38 0.62 -33.82
CA ASN A 171 -1.17 1.28 -34.29
C ASN A 171 0.09 0.48 -33.91
N LYS A 172 0.48 -0.46 -34.78
CA LYS A 172 1.71 -1.29 -34.69
C LYS A 172 2.97 -0.47 -34.35
N ILE A 173 3.08 0.77 -34.84
CA ILE A 173 4.24 1.65 -34.60
C ILE A 173 4.35 2.06 -33.12
N ARG A 174 3.24 2.49 -32.50
CA ARG A 174 3.22 2.82 -31.05
C ARG A 174 3.44 1.58 -30.18
N GLY A 175 3.02 0.41 -30.65
CA GLY A 175 3.30 -0.86 -29.98
C GLY A 175 4.80 -1.12 -29.80
N LYS A 176 5.59 -0.89 -30.87
CA LYS A 176 7.04 -1.07 -30.84
C LYS A 176 7.74 -0.05 -29.93
N GLU A 177 7.41 1.23 -30.05
CA GLU A 177 7.99 2.30 -29.21
C GLU A 177 7.68 2.07 -27.72
N ASN A 178 6.46 1.61 -27.41
CA ASN A 178 6.06 1.28 -26.04
C ASN A 178 6.81 0.06 -25.49
N GLN A 179 7.00 -0.97 -26.31
CA GLN A 179 7.82 -2.13 -25.95
C GLN A 179 9.25 -1.72 -25.68
N GLU A 180 9.86 -0.90 -26.55
CA GLU A 180 11.21 -0.38 -26.35
C GLU A 180 11.32 0.45 -25.06
N PHE A 181 10.32 1.29 -24.77
CA PHE A 181 10.27 2.07 -23.54
C PHE A 181 10.28 1.18 -22.29
N LEU A 182 9.44 0.14 -22.26
CA LEU A 182 9.37 -0.81 -21.14
C LEU A 182 10.64 -1.66 -21.02
N LEU A 183 11.16 -2.16 -22.14
CA LEU A 183 12.38 -2.97 -22.18
C LEU A 183 13.60 -2.17 -21.72
N ASN A 184 13.67 -0.87 -22.02
CA ASN A 184 14.73 -0.01 -21.52
C ASN A 184 14.68 0.14 -19.99
N ALA A 185 13.48 0.25 -19.41
CA ALA A 185 13.31 0.27 -17.95
C ALA A 185 13.76 -1.05 -17.31
N ILE A 186 13.36 -2.20 -17.91
CA ILE A 186 13.75 -3.53 -17.43
C ILE A 186 15.27 -3.76 -17.57
N ARG A 187 15.87 -3.34 -18.69
CA ARG A 187 17.32 -3.41 -18.88
C ARG A 187 18.06 -2.61 -17.80
N ALA A 188 17.59 -1.41 -17.49
CA ALA A 188 18.16 -0.60 -16.42
C ALA A 188 18.02 -1.27 -15.03
N MET A 189 16.95 -2.03 -14.77
CA MET A 189 16.85 -2.86 -13.57
C MET A 189 17.92 -3.95 -13.57
N HIS A 190 18.07 -4.68 -14.68
CA HIS A 190 19.05 -5.76 -14.81
C HIS A 190 20.50 -5.26 -14.68
N GLU A 191 20.83 -4.12 -15.29
CA GLU A 191 22.15 -3.46 -15.15
C GLU A 191 22.46 -3.09 -13.71
N LYS A 192 21.42 -2.81 -12.91
CA LYS A 192 21.53 -2.56 -11.48
C LYS A 192 21.44 -3.84 -10.65
N GLY A 193 21.44 -5.02 -11.24
CA GLY A 193 21.36 -6.31 -10.53
C GLY A 193 20.01 -6.57 -9.87
N ILE A 194 18.94 -5.98 -10.39
CA ILE A 194 17.56 -6.15 -9.90
C ILE A 194 16.78 -6.97 -10.92
N ASN A 195 16.22 -8.10 -10.50
CA ASN A 195 15.35 -8.93 -11.33
C ASN A 195 13.89 -8.69 -10.93
N TRP A 196 13.08 -8.18 -11.86
CA TRP A 196 11.66 -7.96 -11.64
C TRP A 196 10.87 -9.25 -11.89
N LYS A 197 10.42 -9.88 -10.81
CA LYS A 197 9.80 -11.21 -10.83
C LYS A 197 8.29 -11.20 -11.11
N ASP A 198 7.67 -10.02 -11.17
CA ASP A 198 6.21 -9.88 -11.32
C ASP A 198 5.80 -9.02 -12.54
N PRO A 199 6.25 -9.34 -13.77
CA PRO A 199 6.01 -8.53 -14.97
C PRO A 199 4.60 -8.67 -15.55
N TYR A 200 3.57 -8.46 -14.73
CA TYR A 200 2.16 -8.55 -15.14
C TYR A 200 1.57 -7.18 -15.48
N GLU A 201 0.51 -7.20 -16.31
CA GLU A 201 -0.19 -6.03 -16.81
C GLU A 201 -0.83 -5.16 -15.71
N ARG A 202 -1.15 -5.76 -14.55
CA ARG A 202 -1.65 -5.02 -13.36
C ARG A 202 -0.59 -4.07 -12.76
N ASN A 203 0.69 -4.35 -12.98
CA ASN A 203 1.82 -3.57 -12.46
C ASN A 203 2.32 -2.53 -13.48
N ILE A 204 1.61 -2.37 -14.60
CA ILE A 204 1.94 -1.44 -15.67
C ILE A 204 0.80 -0.47 -15.87
N ILE A 205 1.07 0.83 -15.76
CA ILE A 205 0.13 1.90 -16.11
C ILE A 205 0.48 2.45 -17.49
N ILE A 206 -0.51 2.47 -18.39
CA ILE A 206 -0.44 3.18 -19.67
C ILE A 206 -0.93 4.60 -19.47
N THR A 207 -0.04 5.57 -19.66
CA THR A 207 -0.34 6.99 -19.55
C THR A 207 -1.17 7.50 -20.74
N GLU A 208 -1.72 8.71 -20.63
CA GLU A 208 -2.53 9.33 -21.70
C GLU A 208 -1.74 9.54 -23.00
N ASP A 209 -0.42 9.76 -22.92
CA ASP A 209 0.49 9.81 -24.07
C ASP A 209 0.88 8.41 -24.61
N GLY A 210 0.31 7.35 -24.04
CA GLY A 210 0.47 5.97 -24.49
C GLY A 210 1.68 5.23 -23.94
N LYS A 211 2.51 5.84 -23.09
CA LYS A 211 3.73 5.21 -22.58
C LYS A 211 3.45 4.25 -21.42
N PRO A 212 4.08 3.07 -21.39
CA PRO A 212 3.95 2.13 -20.27
C PRO A 212 4.89 2.48 -19.12
N TRP A 213 4.38 2.53 -17.89
CA TRP A 213 5.17 2.76 -16.68
C TRP A 213 5.00 1.61 -15.69
N ILE A 214 6.11 1.09 -15.18
CA ILE A 214 6.11 0.09 -14.10
C ILE A 214 5.79 0.80 -12.79
N VAL A 215 4.74 0.39 -12.09
CA VAL A 215 4.26 1.04 -10.86
C VAL A 215 4.44 0.22 -9.58
N ASP A 216 4.60 -1.09 -9.72
CA ASP A 216 4.89 -2.00 -8.60
C ASP A 216 6.10 -2.88 -8.91
N ILE A 217 7.02 -2.92 -7.94
CA ILE A 217 8.30 -3.65 -8.03
C ILE A 217 8.64 -4.38 -6.71
N GLY A 218 7.69 -4.42 -5.78
CA GLY A 218 7.83 -5.14 -4.51
C GLY A 218 7.63 -6.64 -4.64
#